data_AF-J9Y4M3-F1
#
_entry.id   AF-J9Y4M3-F1
#
_cell.length_a   1.000
_cell.length_b   1.000
_cell.length_c   1.000
_cell.angle_alpha   90.00
_cell.angle_beta   90.00
_cell.angle_gamma   90.00
#
_symmetry.space_group_name_H-M   'P 1'
#
loop_
_entity.id
_entity.type
_entity.pdbx_description
1 polymer ?
#
loop_
_entity_poly.entity_id
_entity_poly.type
_entity_poly.pdbx_seq_one_letter_code
_entity_poly.pdbx_strand_id
1 'polypeptide(L)'
;FRIGGVAADLPHGWIDKCLDFCDYFLIRVAEYQQLITRNPIFLERVEGVGIIGREEVINWGLSGPMLRASGIQWDLRKVDQYECYD
;
A
#
# COMPACT_ATOMS: atom_id res chain seq x y z
N PHE A 1 4.20 16.09 -9.68
CA PHE A 1 5.58 16.56 -9.46
C PHE A 1 6.23 16.92 -10.77
N ARG A 2 7.13 17.89 -10.74
CA ARG A 2 8.07 18.22 -11.81
C ARG A 2 9.47 18.18 -11.22
N ILE A 3 10.48 18.11 -12.06
CA ILE A 3 11.87 18.32 -11.61
C ILE A 3 11.90 19.71 -10.95
N GLY A 4 12.23 19.75 -9.66
CA GLY A 4 12.18 20.97 -8.83
C GLY A 4 10.95 21.11 -7.92
N GLY A 5 10.03 20.15 -7.87
CA GLY A 5 8.93 20.11 -6.88
C GLY A 5 7.53 19.99 -7.48
N VAL A 6 6.62 20.89 -7.08
CA VAL A 6 5.24 20.94 -7.57
C VAL A 6 5.03 22.15 -8.48
N ALA A 7 4.11 22.04 -9.45
CA ALA A 7 3.93 23.07 -10.48
C ALA A 7 3.09 24.27 -10.01
N ALA A 8 2.21 24.06 -9.04
CA ALA A 8 1.32 25.06 -8.48
C ALA A 8 0.95 24.66 -7.04
N ASP A 9 0.50 25.64 -6.27
CA ASP A 9 0.00 25.43 -4.91
C ASP A 9 -1.40 24.82 -4.91
N LEU A 10 -1.83 24.33 -3.75
CA LEU A 10 -3.16 23.77 -3.54
C LEU A 10 -4.23 24.88 -3.62
N PRO A 11 -5.39 24.60 -4.24
CA PRO A 11 -6.48 25.57 -4.28
C PRO A 11 -7.10 25.77 -2.88
N HIS A 12 -7.72 26.93 -2.68
CA HIS A 12 -8.37 27.25 -1.41
C HIS A 12 -9.42 26.19 -1.02
N GLY A 13 -9.35 25.70 0.23
CA GLY A 13 -10.26 24.69 0.77
C GLY A 13 -9.99 23.25 0.31
N TRP A 14 -8.88 22.98 -0.38
CA TRP A 14 -8.52 21.62 -0.80
C TRP A 14 -8.16 20.71 0.38
N ILE A 15 -7.40 21.24 1.35
CA ILE A 15 -6.94 20.47 2.52
C ILE A 15 -8.14 19.99 3.35
N ASP A 16 -9.10 20.87 3.62
CA ASP A 16 -10.30 20.53 4.38
C ASP A 16 -11.06 19.37 3.74
N LYS A 17 -11.28 19.44 2.42
CA LYS A 17 -11.92 18.36 1.65
C LYS A 17 -11.10 17.06 1.65
N CYS A 18 -9.78 17.15 1.66
CA CYS A 18 -8.90 15.99 1.73
C CYS A 18 -9.05 15.29 3.09
N LEU A 19 -9.09 16.06 4.17
CA LEU A 19 -9.29 15.54 5.52
C LEU A 19 -10.69 14.92 5.68
N ASP A 20 -11.74 15.59 5.19
CA ASP A 20 -13.10 15.04 5.18
C ASP A 20 -13.16 13.68 4.46
N PHE A 21 -12.41 13.55 3.35
CA PHE A 21 -12.31 12.29 2.63
C PHE A 21 -11.56 11.22 3.44
N CYS A 22 -10.46 11.57 4.11
CA CYS A 22 -9.71 10.65 4.95
C CYS A 22 -10.60 10.06 6.07
N ASP A 23 -11.39 10.90 6.73
CA ASP A 23 -12.32 10.47 7.79
C ASP A 23 -13.41 9.55 7.23
N TYR A 24 -13.99 9.91 6.08
CA TYR A 24 -14.97 9.07 5.40
C TYR A 24 -14.40 7.71 4.96
N PHE A 25 -13.21 7.71 4.36
CA PHE A 25 -12.64 6.54 3.71
C PHE A 25 -12.20 5.48 4.72
N LEU A 26 -11.72 5.88 5.90
CA LEU A 26 -11.33 4.95 6.96
C LEU A 26 -12.48 4.01 7.36
N ILE A 27 -13.71 4.54 7.44
CA ILE A 27 -14.91 3.74 7.75
C ILE A 27 -15.20 2.76 6.61
N ARG A 28 -15.10 3.20 5.35
CA ARG A 28 -15.33 2.35 4.17
C ARG A 28 -14.32 1.21 4.07
N VAL A 29 -13.06 1.45 4.42
CA VAL A 29 -12.04 0.39 4.46
C VAL A 29 -12.43 -0.70 5.46
N ALA A 30 -12.93 -0.33 6.64
CA ALA A 30 -13.39 -1.31 7.62
C ALA A 30 -14.58 -2.13 7.11
N GLU A 31 -15.54 -1.50 6.43
CA GLU A 31 -16.67 -2.20 5.79
C GLU A 31 -16.19 -3.22 4.73
N TYR A 32 -15.24 -2.83 3.87
CA TYR A 32 -14.68 -3.75 2.87
C TYR A 32 -13.92 -4.92 3.50
N GLN A 33 -13.17 -4.68 4.59
CA GLN A 33 -12.50 -5.75 5.32
C GLN A 33 -13.48 -6.74 5.93
N GLN A 34 -14.61 -6.26 6.47
CA GLN A 34 -15.65 -7.14 7.01
C GLN A 34 -16.24 -8.06 5.93
N LEU A 35 -16.40 -7.56 4.71
CA LEU A 35 -16.97 -8.33 3.60
C LEU A 35 -16.00 -9.35 2.98
N ILE A 36 -14.69 -9.05 2.94
CA ILE A 36 -13.71 -9.81 2.16
C ILE A 36 -12.75 -10.62 3.04
N THR A 37 -12.18 -10.01 4.09
CA THR A 37 -10.99 -10.55 4.78
C THR A 37 -11.24 -11.92 5.42
N ARG A 38 -12.47 -12.19 5.88
CA ARG A 38 -12.85 -13.48 6.50
C ARG A 38 -13.88 -14.25 5.70
N ASN A 39 -14.11 -13.87 4.45
CA ASN A 39 -15.08 -14.54 3.60
C ASN A 39 -14.52 -15.93 3.19
N PRO A 40 -15.17 -17.05 3.56
CA PRO A 40 -14.66 -18.38 3.26
C PRO A 40 -14.48 -18.64 1.76
N ILE A 41 -15.40 -18.13 0.94
CA ILE A 41 -15.33 -18.27 -0.53
C ILE A 41 -14.10 -17.54 -1.06
N PHE A 42 -13.79 -16.37 -0.50
CA PHE A 42 -12.61 -15.62 -0.92
C PHE A 42 -11.32 -16.33 -0.49
N LEU A 43 -11.26 -16.79 0.76
CA LEU A 43 -10.10 -17.50 1.31
C LEU A 43 -9.80 -18.79 0.53
N GLU A 44 -10.82 -19.62 0.27
CA GLU A 44 -10.68 -20.86 -0.52
C GLU A 44 -10.09 -20.60 -1.92
N ARG A 45 -10.33 -19.41 -2.48
CA ARG A 45 -9.87 -19.03 -3.83
C ARG A 45 -8.44 -18.49 -3.89
N VAL A 46 -7.90 -18.02 -2.77
CA VAL A 46 -6.60 -17.32 -2.74
C VAL A 46 -5.58 -17.98 -1.83
N GLU A 47 -6.01 -18.72 -0.81
CA GLU A 47 -5.12 -19.40 0.11
C GLU A 47 -4.37 -20.55 -0.59
N GLY A 48 -3.04 -20.60 -0.39
CA GLY A 48 -2.19 -21.60 -1.03
C GLY A 48 -1.84 -21.33 -2.50
N VAL A 49 -2.34 -20.24 -3.09
CA VAL A 49 -2.07 -19.88 -4.50
C VAL A 49 -0.89 -18.91 -4.58
N GLY A 50 0.01 -19.14 -5.54
CA GLY A 50 1.11 -18.20 -5.84
C GLY A 50 2.15 -18.08 -4.72
N ILE A 51 2.44 -19.19 -4.03
CA ILE A 51 3.48 -19.25 -3.00
C ILE A 51 4.85 -19.05 -3.69
N ILE A 52 5.61 -18.06 -3.22
CA ILE A 52 6.97 -17.77 -3.70
C ILE A 52 7.89 -17.72 -2.47
N GLY A 53 8.99 -18.46 -2.52
CA GLY A 53 10.01 -18.49 -1.48
C GLY A 53 10.93 -17.26 -1.52
N ARG A 54 11.66 -17.06 -0.43
CA ARG A 54 12.51 -15.88 -0.22
C ARG A 54 13.59 -15.72 -1.30
N GLU A 55 14.24 -16.81 -1.67
CA GLU A 55 15.32 -16.79 -2.67
C GLU A 55 14.80 -16.46 -4.06
N GLU A 56 13.65 -17.01 -4.44
CA GLU A 56 13.01 -16.77 -5.73
C GLU A 56 12.57 -15.30 -5.86
N VAL A 57 11.99 -14.72 -4.81
CA VAL A 57 11.64 -13.28 -4.77
C VAL A 57 12.84 -12.41 -5.11
N ILE A 58 14.02 -12.69 -4.52
CA ILE A 58 15.23 -11.91 -4.75
C ILE A 58 15.77 -12.17 -6.16
N ASN A 59 15.88 -13.44 -6.55
CA ASN A 59 16.45 -13.83 -7.85
C ASN A 59 15.62 -13.33 -9.03
N TRP A 60 14.30 -13.23 -8.87
CA TRP A 60 13.39 -12.70 -9.90
C TRP A 60 13.23 -11.18 -9.84
N GLY A 61 13.87 -10.50 -8.88
CA GLY A 61 13.79 -9.04 -8.73
C GLY A 61 12.40 -8.54 -8.31
N LEU A 62 11.63 -9.35 -7.57
CA LEU A 62 10.32 -8.94 -7.07
C LEU A 62 10.49 -7.88 -5.97
N SER A 63 9.53 -6.96 -5.87
CA SER A 63 9.60 -5.82 -4.94
C SER A 63 8.26 -5.56 -4.23
N GLY A 64 8.27 -4.65 -3.26
CA GLY A 64 7.05 -4.16 -2.61
C GLY A 64 6.26 -5.26 -1.88
N PRO A 65 4.94 -5.41 -2.13
CA PRO A 65 4.10 -6.38 -1.42
C PRO A 65 4.58 -7.84 -1.52
N MET A 66 5.06 -8.27 -2.69
CA MET A 66 5.52 -9.64 -2.90
C MET A 66 6.74 -9.95 -2.02
N LEU A 67 7.67 -9.01 -1.97
CA LEU A 67 8.88 -9.14 -1.18
C LEU A 67 8.57 -9.09 0.33
N ARG A 68 7.66 -8.21 0.75
CA ARG A 68 7.19 -8.17 2.15
C ARG A 68 6.42 -9.43 2.56
N ALA A 69 5.60 -9.98 1.67
CA ALA A 69 4.85 -11.20 1.92
C ALA A 69 5.78 -12.42 2.12
N SER A 70 6.95 -12.44 1.47
CA SER A 70 7.99 -13.47 1.66
C SER A 70 8.78 -13.33 2.98
N GLY A 71 8.40 -12.36 3.83
CA GLY A 71 9.01 -12.12 5.14
C GLY A 71 10.30 -11.31 5.10
N ILE A 72 10.68 -10.73 3.96
CA ILE A 72 11.77 -9.77 3.88
C ILE A 72 11.24 -8.38 4.28
N GLN A 73 11.79 -7.81 5.35
CA GLN A 73 11.44 -6.46 5.80
C GLN A 73 12.15 -5.41 4.95
N TRP A 74 11.58 -5.08 3.79
CA TRP A 74 12.10 -4.06 2.90
C TRP A 74 10.98 -3.13 2.41
N ASP A 75 11.16 -1.85 2.67
CA ASP A 75 10.31 -0.77 2.16
C ASP A 75 11.22 0.43 1.95
N LEU A 76 11.31 0.92 0.70
CA LEU A 76 12.20 2.03 0.37
C LEU A 76 11.89 3.28 1.17
N ARG A 77 10.62 3.51 1.52
CA ARG A 77 10.20 4.66 2.35
C ARG A 77 10.80 4.64 3.75
N LYS A 78 11.30 3.49 4.21
CA LYS A 78 11.91 3.32 5.53
C LYS A 78 13.41 3.05 5.48
N VAL A 79 13.86 2.33 4.45
CA VAL A 79 15.26 1.89 4.31
C VAL A 79 16.12 2.96 3.65
N ASP A 80 15.59 3.62 2.63
CA ASP A 80 16.28 4.60 1.80
C ASP A 80 15.36 5.83 1.65
N GLN A 81 15.04 6.40 2.81
CA GLN A 81 14.16 7.55 3.04
C GLN A 81 14.24 8.57 1.90
N TYR A 82 13.08 9.02 1.42
CA TYR A 82 13.00 10.01 0.35
C TYR A 82 11.88 11.01 0.63
N GLU A 83 12.00 12.21 0.04
CA GLU A 83 11.04 13.31 0.25
C GLU A 83 10.87 13.62 1.76
N CYS A 84 9.67 13.37 2.29
CA CYS A 84 9.32 13.57 3.70
C CYS A 84 8.98 12.23 4.39
N TYR A 85 9.43 11.11 3.82
CA TYR A 85 9.36 9.80 4.48
C TYR A 85 10.62 9.61 5.33
N ASP A 86 10.62 10.27 6.49
CA ASP A 86 11.59 10.04 7.58
C ASP A 86 11.17 8.83 8.44
#